data_AF-A0A1Y2K147-F1
#
_entry.id   AF-A0A1Y2K147-F1
#
_cell.length_a   1.000
_cell.length_b   1.000
_cell.length_c   1.000
_cell.angle_alpha   90.00
_cell.angle_beta   90.00
_cell.angle_gamma   90.00
#
_symmetry.space_group_name_H-M   'P 1'
#
loop_
_entity.id
_entity.type
_entity.pdbx_description
1 polymer ?
#
loop_
_entity_poly.entity_id
_entity_poly.type
_entity_poly.pdbx_seq_one_letter_code
_entity_poly.pdbx_strand_id
1 'polypeptide(L)'
;MRMFWRSGALTALLLLAAPAPAAAFCVFNQTAENIHVQALDASRYQADIAPGGKACCAASQCRNDPTPLMAMSGYTPVKPGGQPGWDGECRVKTPRNGSAMVSGGGRALRCSLK
;
A
#
# COMPACT_ATOMS: atom_id res chain seq x y z
N MET A 1 -21.18 52.58 -42.48
CA MET A 1 -22.15 51.47 -42.46
C MET A 1 -21.48 50.21 -42.97
N ARG A 2 -21.31 49.20 -42.10
CA ARG A 2 -21.42 47.76 -42.38
C ARG A 2 -21.02 47.00 -41.12
N MET A 3 -22.05 46.59 -40.39
CA MET A 3 -22.01 45.54 -39.38
C MET A 3 -21.37 44.27 -39.95
N PHE A 4 -20.53 43.61 -39.15
CA PHE A 4 -20.49 42.15 -39.14
C PHE A 4 -20.29 41.67 -37.69
N TRP A 5 -21.40 41.22 -37.11
CA TRP A 5 -21.42 40.34 -35.94
C TRP A 5 -20.60 39.09 -36.20
N ARG A 6 -19.79 38.68 -35.22
CA ARG A 6 -19.30 37.31 -35.10
C ARG A 6 -19.63 36.80 -33.71
N SER A 7 -20.83 36.25 -33.61
CA SER A 7 -21.19 35.27 -32.60
C SER A 7 -20.46 33.96 -32.93
N GLY A 8 -19.65 33.46 -32.00
CA GLY A 8 -19.04 32.13 -32.02
C GLY A 8 -18.57 31.84 -30.60
N ALA A 9 -19.45 31.38 -29.73
CA ALA A 9 -19.81 29.98 -29.50
C ALA A 9 -18.77 29.23 -28.64
N LEU A 10 -19.26 28.86 -27.45
CA LEU A 10 -18.89 27.74 -26.59
C LEU A 10 -17.41 27.50 -26.28
N THR A 11 -17.05 27.68 -25.00
CA THR A 11 -16.21 26.69 -24.33
C THR A 11 -16.43 26.72 -22.81
N ALA A 12 -17.52 26.09 -22.35
CA ALA A 12 -17.60 25.67 -20.95
C ALA A 12 -17.00 24.26 -20.86
N LEU A 13 -15.68 24.18 -20.63
CA LEU A 13 -15.04 22.93 -20.21
C LEU A 13 -15.55 22.58 -18.80
N LEU A 14 -16.56 21.71 -18.72
CA LEU A 14 -16.79 20.94 -17.50
C LEU A 14 -15.64 19.95 -17.33
N LEU A 15 -14.59 20.36 -16.63
CA LEU A 15 -13.56 19.48 -16.06
C LEU A 15 -14.17 18.71 -14.87
N LEU A 16 -15.06 17.77 -15.15
CA LEU A 16 -15.50 16.75 -14.19
C LEU A 16 -14.71 15.47 -14.43
N ALA A 17 -13.55 15.35 -13.77
CA ALA A 17 -12.90 14.07 -13.54
C ALA A 17 -11.99 14.13 -12.30
N ALA A 18 -12.58 14.16 -11.10
CA ALA A 18 -11.89 13.75 -9.89
C ALA A 18 -12.83 12.82 -9.12
N PRO A 19 -12.55 11.50 -9.18
CA PRO A 19 -11.81 10.94 -8.06
C PRO A 19 -10.78 9.91 -8.53
N ALA A 20 -9.48 10.24 -8.42
CA ALA A 20 -8.45 9.20 -8.47
C ALA A 20 -8.55 8.38 -7.16
N PRO A 21 -8.70 7.05 -7.24
CA PRO A 21 -9.40 6.32 -6.19
C PRO A 21 -8.44 5.89 -5.06
N ALA A 22 -8.96 5.83 -3.83
CA ALA A 22 -8.23 5.50 -2.60
C ALA A 22 -7.85 4.01 -2.43
N ALA A 23 -6.58 3.62 -2.58
CA ALA A 23 -6.10 2.34 -2.05
C ALA A 23 -5.12 2.58 -0.90
N ALA A 24 -5.67 2.84 0.28
CA ALA A 24 -4.90 2.71 1.51
C ALA A 24 -5.07 1.29 2.05
N PHE A 25 -4.03 0.70 2.62
CA PHE A 25 -4.15 -0.53 3.41
C PHE A 25 -3.23 -0.42 4.61
N CYS A 26 -3.51 -1.18 5.67
CA CYS A 26 -2.67 -1.22 6.85
C CYS A 26 -2.18 -2.62 7.14
N VAL A 27 -0.98 -2.73 7.68
CA VAL A 27 -0.42 -3.98 8.20
C VAL A 27 -0.12 -3.81 9.67
N PHE A 28 -0.54 -4.78 10.46
CA PHE A 28 -0.36 -4.84 11.90
C PHE A 28 0.63 -5.95 12.24
N ASN A 29 1.62 -5.64 13.05
CA ASN A 29 2.55 -6.61 13.58
C ASN A 29 2.11 -7.06 14.97
N GLN A 30 1.62 -8.30 15.10
CA GLN A 30 1.32 -8.96 16.38
C GLN A 30 2.38 -10.01 16.75
N THR A 31 3.52 -10.03 16.08
CA THR A 31 4.66 -10.86 16.48
C THR A 31 5.43 -10.19 17.63
N ALA A 32 6.31 -10.95 18.27
CA ALA A 32 7.25 -10.42 19.27
C ALA A 32 8.52 -9.81 18.62
N GLU A 33 8.63 -9.87 17.29
CA GLU A 33 9.78 -9.45 16.51
C GLU A 33 9.41 -8.27 15.62
N ASN A 34 10.41 -7.57 15.08
CA ASN A 34 10.15 -6.64 13.99
C ASN A 34 9.74 -7.45 12.75
N ILE A 35 8.98 -6.85 11.82
CA ILE A 35 8.67 -7.49 10.54
C ILE A 35 8.99 -6.54 9.38
N HIS A 36 9.44 -7.10 8.27
CA HIS A 36 9.53 -6.39 7.00
C HIS A 36 8.30 -6.75 6.17
N VAL A 37 7.69 -5.74 5.58
CA VAL A 37 6.51 -5.88 4.73
C VAL A 37 6.84 -5.29 3.38
N GLN A 38 6.62 -6.06 2.33
CA GLN A 38 6.78 -5.63 0.95
C GLN A 38 5.56 -6.02 0.13
N ALA A 39 5.00 -5.06 -0.61
CA ALA A 39 4.06 -5.38 -1.65
C ALA A 39 4.81 -5.94 -2.87
N LEU A 40 4.38 -7.10 -3.36
CA LEU A 40 4.97 -7.78 -4.53
C LEU A 40 4.39 -7.28 -5.86
N ASP A 41 3.51 -6.27 -5.80
CA ASP A 41 2.88 -5.66 -6.96
C ASP A 41 3.53 -4.30 -7.31
N ALA A 42 2.92 -3.54 -8.21
CA ALA A 42 3.46 -2.27 -8.66
C ALA A 42 3.40 -1.14 -7.60
N SER A 43 2.83 -1.39 -6.41
CA SER A 43 2.59 -0.36 -5.39
C SER A 43 3.87 0.16 -4.72
N ARG A 44 5.01 -0.53 -4.89
CA ARG A 44 6.33 -0.20 -4.29
C ARG A 44 6.31 -0.06 -2.76
N TYR A 45 5.24 -0.48 -2.09
CA TYR A 45 5.13 -0.33 -0.66
C TYR A 45 6.12 -1.25 0.05
N GLN A 46 6.92 -0.66 0.93
CA GLN A 46 7.80 -1.35 1.84
C GLN A 46 7.75 -0.65 3.20
N ALA A 47 7.74 -1.43 4.27
CA ALA A 47 7.78 -0.90 5.63
C ALA A 47 8.37 -1.92 6.60
N ASP A 48 9.13 -1.42 7.57
CA ASP A 48 9.50 -2.17 8.76
C ASP A 48 8.54 -1.81 9.90
N ILE A 49 7.99 -2.80 10.58
CA ILE A 49 6.97 -2.62 11.61
C ILE A 49 7.47 -3.25 12.91
N ALA A 50 7.64 -2.45 13.95
CA ALA A 50 8.00 -2.91 15.28
C ALA A 50 6.94 -3.84 15.90
N PRO A 51 7.28 -4.68 16.90
CA PRO A 51 6.32 -5.48 17.64
C PRO A 51 5.13 -4.63 18.15
N GLY A 52 3.91 -5.08 17.92
CA GLY A 52 2.68 -4.33 18.26
C GLY A 52 2.38 -3.13 17.36
N GLY A 53 3.26 -2.83 16.40
CA GLY A 53 3.18 -1.67 15.52
C GLY A 53 2.18 -1.82 14.38
N LYS A 54 1.95 -0.70 13.70
CA LYS A 54 1.12 -0.60 12.49
C LYS A 54 1.80 0.31 11.48
N ALA A 55 1.85 -0.12 10.22
CA ALA A 55 2.20 0.74 9.10
C ALA A 55 1.08 0.70 8.05
N CYS A 56 0.79 1.83 7.42
CA CYS A 56 -0.22 1.92 6.38
C CYS A 56 0.39 2.48 5.11
N CYS A 57 0.04 1.92 3.97
CA CYS A 57 0.31 2.57 2.69
C CYS A 57 -0.72 3.66 2.48
N ALA A 58 -0.28 4.90 2.27
CA ALA A 58 -1.19 5.96 1.89
C ALA A 58 -1.70 5.74 0.46
N ALA A 59 -2.94 6.13 0.18
CA ALA A 59 -3.52 6.04 -1.16
C ALA A 59 -2.72 6.79 -2.24
N SER A 60 -1.93 7.80 -1.84
CA SER A 60 -1.00 8.53 -2.71
C SER A 60 0.22 7.71 -3.14
N GLN A 61 0.62 6.72 -2.33
CA GLN A 61 1.76 5.84 -2.56
C GLN A 61 1.34 4.54 -3.26
N CYS A 62 0.21 3.95 -2.87
CA CYS A 62 -0.32 2.70 -3.43
C CYS A 62 -1.39 2.91 -4.51
N ARG A 63 -1.13 3.84 -5.43
CA ARG A 63 -2.16 4.50 -6.25
C ARG A 63 -2.91 3.61 -7.26
N ASN A 64 -2.36 2.45 -7.64
CA ASN A 64 -2.74 1.81 -8.92
C ASN A 64 -3.15 0.33 -8.89
N ASP A 65 -3.07 -0.39 -7.76
CA ASP A 65 -3.48 -1.80 -7.71
C ASP A 65 -4.65 -2.05 -6.73
N PRO A 66 -5.68 -2.83 -7.10
CA PRO A 66 -6.88 -2.99 -6.29
C PRO A 66 -6.68 -3.91 -5.07
N THR A 67 -5.67 -4.80 -5.11
CA THR A 67 -5.40 -5.78 -4.04
C THR A 67 -3.92 -6.19 -4.05
N PRO A 68 -3.03 -5.49 -3.32
CA PRO A 68 -1.63 -5.89 -3.29
C PRO A 68 -1.48 -7.28 -2.67
N LEU A 69 -0.76 -8.15 -3.38
CA LEU A 69 -0.18 -9.33 -2.75
C LEU A 69 0.99 -8.86 -1.90
N MET A 70 0.82 -8.96 -0.59
CA MET A 70 1.82 -8.57 0.38
C MET A 70 2.65 -9.79 0.76
N ALA A 71 3.97 -9.69 0.63
CA ALA A 71 4.90 -10.58 1.31
C ALA A 71 5.32 -9.93 2.63
N MET A 72 5.27 -10.71 3.70
CA MET A 72 5.63 -10.26 5.04
C MET A 72 6.58 -11.28 5.63
N SER A 73 7.74 -10.82 6.06
CA SER A 73 8.78 -11.67 6.65
C SER A 73 9.11 -11.21 8.06
N GLY A 74 9.44 -12.18 8.89
CA GLY A 74 9.88 -11.98 10.26
C GLY A 74 11.28 -11.44 10.18
N TYR A 75 11.48 -10.27 10.76
CA TYR A 75 12.71 -9.53 10.65
C TYR A 75 13.51 -9.66 11.95
N THR A 76 14.68 -10.28 11.84
CA THR A 76 15.80 -10.00 12.75
C THR A 76 16.72 -8.98 12.04
N PRO A 77 16.97 -7.79 12.61
CA PRO A 77 17.85 -6.80 12.00
C PRO A 77 19.27 -7.36 11.79
N VAL A 78 19.70 -7.50 10.53
CA VAL A 78 21.07 -7.94 10.20
C VAL A 78 22.05 -6.75 10.16
N LYS A 79 21.58 -5.55 9.78
CA LYS A 79 22.28 -4.24 9.85
C LYS A 79 21.39 -3.08 9.35
N PRO A 80 21.66 -1.82 9.74
CA PRO A 80 20.99 -0.65 9.16
C PRO A 80 21.19 -0.57 7.63
N GLY A 81 20.09 -0.45 6.87
CA GLY A 81 20.12 -0.24 5.41
C GLY A 81 20.41 -1.49 4.55
N GLY A 82 20.44 -2.69 5.13
CA GLY A 82 20.54 -3.94 4.37
C GLY A 82 19.17 -4.49 3.96
N GLN A 83 19.10 -5.20 2.82
CA GLN A 83 17.94 -6.06 2.54
C GLN A 83 17.92 -7.21 3.56
N PRO A 84 16.76 -7.51 4.18
CA PRO A 84 16.69 -8.51 5.23
C PRO A 84 16.91 -9.95 4.70
N GLY A 85 17.49 -10.79 5.55
CA GLY A 85 17.46 -12.24 5.37
C GLY A 85 16.09 -12.81 5.78
N TRP A 86 15.66 -13.90 5.13
CA TRP A 86 14.31 -14.46 5.29
C TRP A 86 14.39 -15.78 6.07
N ASP A 87 14.09 -15.75 7.37
CA ASP A 87 13.97 -16.99 8.16
C ASP A 87 12.55 -17.56 8.13
N GLY A 88 11.57 -16.74 7.75
CA GLY A 88 10.17 -17.10 7.53
C GLY A 88 9.44 -16.04 6.69
N GLU A 89 8.42 -16.45 5.96
CA GLU A 89 7.58 -15.58 5.11
C GLU A 89 6.12 -16.02 5.23
N CYS A 90 5.20 -15.06 5.25
CA CYS A 90 3.81 -15.29 4.95
C CYS A 90 3.33 -14.30 3.89
N ARG A 91 2.28 -14.70 3.15
CA ARG A 91 1.69 -13.87 2.10
C ARG A 91 0.20 -13.72 2.30
N VAL A 92 -0.33 -12.53 2.01
CA VAL A 92 -1.77 -12.28 2.01
C VAL A 92 -2.10 -11.22 0.97
N LYS A 93 -3.26 -11.37 0.32
CA LYS A 93 -3.81 -10.34 -0.56
C LYS A 93 -4.67 -9.40 0.28
N THR A 94 -4.19 -8.18 0.51
CA THR A 94 -4.92 -7.21 1.34
C THR A 94 -5.92 -6.47 0.45
N PRO A 95 -7.22 -6.43 0.82
CA PRO A 95 -8.18 -5.66 0.06
C PRO A 95 -7.92 -4.17 0.21
N ARG A 96 -8.44 -3.40 -0.74
CA ARG A 96 -8.45 -1.94 -0.68
C ARG A 96 -9.14 -1.45 0.59
N ASN A 97 -8.53 -0.49 1.30
CA ASN A 97 -8.97 0.00 2.61
C ASN A 97 -9.04 -1.10 3.68
N GLY A 98 -8.42 -2.24 3.40
CA GLY A 98 -8.34 -3.40 4.27
C GLY A 98 -7.14 -3.35 5.18
N SER A 99 -7.08 -4.37 6.04
CA SER A 99 -6.00 -4.54 6.98
C SER A 99 -5.50 -5.98 6.94
N ALA A 100 -4.18 -6.14 7.01
CA ALA A 100 -3.54 -7.42 7.23
C ALA A 100 -2.90 -7.46 8.60
N MET A 101 -2.83 -8.66 9.17
CA MET A 101 -2.24 -8.91 10.47
C MET A 101 -1.21 -10.01 10.34
N VAL A 102 -0.04 -9.79 10.94
CA VAL A 102 1.06 -10.76 11.02
C VAL A 102 1.18 -11.25 12.44
N SER A 103 1.24 -12.56 12.60
CA SER A 103 1.36 -13.24 13.90
C SER A 103 2.31 -14.44 13.77
N GLY A 104 2.61 -15.10 14.88
CA GLY A 104 3.62 -16.16 14.96
C GLY A 104 4.99 -15.61 15.34
N GLY A 105 6.04 -16.38 15.07
CA GLY A 105 7.43 -16.00 15.38
C GLY A 105 8.46 -16.88 14.67
N GLY A 106 9.66 -16.34 14.44
CA GLY A 106 10.73 -17.02 13.71
C GLY A 106 10.27 -17.55 12.35
N ARG A 107 10.44 -18.86 12.10
CA ARG A 107 10.08 -19.50 10.82
C ARG A 107 8.58 -19.75 10.63
N ALA A 108 7.74 -19.50 11.64
CA ALA A 108 6.33 -19.89 11.68
C ALA A 108 5.38 -18.68 11.60
N LEU A 109 5.67 -17.73 10.71
CA LEU A 109 4.83 -16.55 10.50
C LEU A 109 3.51 -16.90 9.83
N ARG A 110 2.48 -16.15 10.21
CA ARG A 110 1.13 -16.27 9.67
C ARG A 110 0.60 -14.89 9.32
N CYS A 111 0.03 -14.80 8.13
CA CYS A 111 -0.62 -13.60 7.64
C CYS A 111 -2.12 -13.87 7.56
N SER A 112 -2.94 -12.96 8.07
CA SER A 112 -4.38 -13.02 7.91
C SER A 112 -4.94 -11.65 7.55
N LEU A 113 -6.13 -11.64 6.97
CA LEU A 113 -6.93 -10.41 6.92
C LEU A 113 -7.48 -10.11 8.30
N LYS A 114 -7.61 -8.82 8.60
CA LYS A 114 -8.22 -8.30 9.82
C LYS A 114 -9.59 -7.71 9.53
#